data_AF-A0A8S9LV69-F1
#
_entry.id   AF-A0A8S9LV69-F1
#
_cell.length_a   1.000
_cell.length_b   1.000
_cell.length_c   1.000
_cell.angle_alpha   90.00
_cell.angle_beta   90.00
_cell.angle_gamma   90.00
#
_symmetry.space_group_name_H-M   'P 1'
#
loop_
_entity.id
_entity.type
_entity.pdbx_description
1 polymer ?
#
loop_
_entity_poly.entity_id
_entity_poly.type
_entity_poly.pdbx_seq_one_letter_code
_entity_poly.pdbx_strand_id
1 'polypeptide(L)'
;MSKLFDETIEECDQNHHLIQSLIRHLSLKMQQEGLDVHNNRNSDHYGALVHHLSLIRNKRCLMAYVHNRADIVRGLAWRVGLELLDLPADIQEKLTTLEKEYFKNHYYNTRGQMEELAG
;
A
#
# COMPACT_ATOMS: atom_id res chain seq x y z
N MET A 1 5.67 -1.64 11.56
CA MET A 1 4.97 -2.47 10.55
C MET A 1 5.69 -3.82 10.47
N SER A 2 5.25 -4.77 9.64
CA SER A 2 6.02 -6.02 9.46
C SER A 2 7.25 -5.75 8.59
N LYS A 3 8.38 -6.39 8.88
CA LYS A 3 9.62 -6.29 8.09
C LYS A 3 9.38 -6.52 6.59
N LEU A 4 8.53 -7.50 6.24
CA LEU A 4 8.17 -7.81 4.86
C LEU A 4 7.44 -6.66 4.15
N PHE A 5 6.64 -5.88 4.89
CA PHE A 5 5.95 -4.73 4.34
C PHE A 5 6.94 -3.64 3.94
N ASP A 6 7.92 -3.38 4.81
CA ASP A 6 8.97 -2.39 4.58
C ASP A 6 9.88 -2.82 3.42
N GLU A 7 10.28 -4.11 3.37
CA GLU A 7 11.04 -4.70 2.25
C GLU A 7 10.26 -4.58 0.92
N THR A 8 8.93 -4.75 0.93
CA THR A 8 8.09 -4.62 -0.27
C THR A 8 8.01 -3.16 -0.75
N ILE A 9 8.01 -2.18 0.16
CA ILE A 9 8.07 -0.76 -0.19
C ILE A 9 9.42 -0.44 -0.82
N GLU A 10 10.51 -0.93 -0.23
CA GLU A 10 11.85 -0.74 -0.77
C GLU A 10 11.98 -1.35 -2.19
N GLU A 11 11.44 -2.55 -2.41
CA GLU A 11 11.38 -3.15 -3.76
C GLU A 11 10.57 -2.28 -4.73
N CYS A 12 9.50 -1.62 -4.27
CA CYS A 12 8.76 -0.68 -5.11
C CYS A 12 9.62 0.51 -5.53
N ASP A 13 10.34 1.12 -4.60
CA ASP A 13 11.21 2.26 -4.90
C ASP A 13 12.32 1.88 -5.88
N GLN A 14 12.94 0.71 -5.68
CA GLN A 14 13.93 0.16 -6.60
C GLN A 14 13.35 -0.06 -8.00
N ASN A 15 12.19 -0.73 -8.10
CA ASN A 15 11.51 -0.94 -9.39
C ASN A 15 11.17 0.39 -10.08
N HIS A 16 10.74 1.40 -9.33
CA HIS A 16 10.44 2.73 -9.87
C HIS A 16 11.68 3.38 -10.48
N HIS A 17 12.81 3.36 -9.78
CA HIS A 17 14.07 3.90 -10.30
C HIS A 17 14.56 3.16 -11.53
N LEU A 18 14.44 1.83 -11.56
CA LEU A 18 14.82 1.02 -12.73
C LEU A 18 13.96 1.35 -13.96
N ILE A 19 12.65 1.50 -13.79
CA ILE A 19 11.76 1.95 -14.88
C ILE A 19 12.20 3.31 -15.42
N GLN A 20 12.46 4.28 -14.54
CA GLN A 20 12.91 5.61 -14.98
C GLN A 20 14.22 5.53 -15.78
N SER A 21 15.17 4.73 -15.31
CA SER A 21 16.46 4.54 -15.98
C SER A 21 16.28 3.93 -17.37
N LEU A 22 15.49 2.85 -17.47
CA LEU A 22 15.23 2.14 -18.73
C LEU A 22 14.47 3.01 -19.73
N ILE A 23 13.46 3.77 -19.29
CA ILE A 23 12.72 4.70 -20.16
C ILE A 23 13.65 5.81 -20.68
N ARG A 24 14.51 6.37 -19.83
CA ARG A 24 15.51 7.37 -20.26
C ARG A 24 16.47 6.79 -21.29
N HIS A 25 16.97 5.58 -21.05
CA HIS A 25 17.87 4.91 -21.98
C HIS A 25 17.20 4.62 -23.33
N LEU A 26 15.96 4.13 -23.30
CA LEU A 26 15.13 3.91 -24.48
C LEU A 26 14.95 5.19 -25.30
N SER A 27 14.62 6.29 -24.63
CA SER A 27 14.44 7.60 -25.27
C SER A 27 15.72 8.11 -25.95
N LEU A 28 16.88 7.91 -25.33
CA LEU A 28 18.17 8.31 -25.91
C LEU A 28 18.50 7.48 -27.15
N LYS A 29 18.32 6.16 -27.10
CA LYS A 29 18.53 5.29 -28.27
C LYS A 29 17.62 5.65 -29.43
N MET A 30 16.35 5.94 -29.16
CA MET A 30 15.41 6.37 -30.20
C MET A 30 15.87 7.65 -30.91
N GLN A 31 16.41 8.61 -30.15
CA GLN A 31 16.92 9.85 -30.72
C GLN A 31 18.20 9.64 -31.54
N GLN A 32 19.07 8.71 -31.13
CA GLN A 32 20.34 8.43 -31.81
C GLN A 32 20.17 7.56 -33.06
N GLU A 33 19.28 6.56 -33.00
CA GLU A 33 19.16 5.52 -34.03
C GLU A 33 17.93 5.74 -34.95
N GLY A 34 17.13 6.79 -34.70
CA GLY A 34 15.91 7.08 -35.49
C GLY A 34 14.83 6.02 -35.33
N LEU A 35 14.84 5.28 -34.22
CA LEU A 35 13.89 4.20 -33.94
C LEU A 35 12.53 4.75 -33.48
N ASP A 36 11.46 4.20 -34.03
CA ASP A 36 10.08 4.43 -33.58
C ASP A 36 9.73 3.54 -32.36
N VAL A 37 8.80 4.01 -31.51
CA VAL A 37 8.26 3.30 -30.34
C VAL A 37 7.81 1.89 -30.71
N HIS A 38 7.22 1.70 -31.89
CA HIS A 38 6.69 0.40 -32.30
C HIS A 38 7.78 -0.62 -32.65
N ASN A 39 8.91 -0.15 -33.19
CA ASN A 39 10.06 -0.99 -33.52
C ASN A 39 11.01 -1.22 -32.32
N ASN A 40 10.77 -0.52 -31.21
CA ASN A 40 11.67 -0.51 -30.06
C ASN A 40 11.24 -1.47 -28.94
N ARG A 41 10.80 -2.68 -29.29
CA ARG A 41 10.58 -3.80 -28.36
C ARG A 41 11.90 -4.49 -28.01
N ASN A 42 12.87 -3.69 -27.58
CA ASN A 42 14.20 -4.17 -27.22
C ASN A 42 14.23 -4.63 -25.73
N SER A 43 15.41 -5.03 -25.25
CA SER A 43 15.59 -5.45 -23.85
C SER A 43 15.18 -4.38 -22.84
N ASP A 44 15.40 -3.09 -23.15
CA ASP A 44 15.06 -1.98 -22.26
C ASP A 44 13.54 -1.84 -22.11
N HIS A 45 12.79 -2.00 -23.22
CA HIS A 45 11.32 -2.01 -23.21
C HIS A 45 10.76 -3.14 -22.33
N TYR A 46 11.22 -4.38 -22.53
CA TYR A 46 10.73 -5.50 -21.74
C TYR A 46 11.17 -5.43 -20.28
N GLY A 47 12.38 -4.91 -20.01
CA GLY A 47 12.82 -4.64 -18.64
C GLY A 47 11.91 -3.64 -17.93
N ALA A 48 11.58 -2.52 -18.58
CA ALA A 48 10.67 -1.52 -18.03
C ALA A 48 9.27 -2.10 -17.78
N LEU A 49 8.77 -2.93 -18.71
CA LEU A 49 7.48 -3.61 -18.56
C LEU A 49 7.45 -4.55 -17.35
N VAL A 50 8.49 -5.37 -17.16
CA VAL A 50 8.58 -6.31 -16.02
C VAL A 50 8.57 -5.54 -14.69
N HIS A 51 9.38 -4.50 -14.56
CA HIS A 51 9.40 -3.68 -13.35
C HIS A 51 8.07 -2.96 -13.11
N HIS A 52 7.41 -2.49 -14.18
CA HIS A 52 6.09 -1.86 -14.08
C HIS A 52 5.01 -2.84 -13.58
N LEU A 53 5.00 -4.07 -14.10
CA LEU A 53 4.09 -5.11 -13.63
C LEU A 53 4.35 -5.50 -12.17
N SER A 54 5.63 -5.56 -11.75
CA SER A 54 6.01 -5.78 -10.35
C SER A 54 5.48 -4.68 -9.43
N LEU A 55 5.55 -3.40 -9.85
CA LEU A 55 4.95 -2.29 -9.09
C LEU A 55 3.44 -2.44 -8.93
N ILE A 56 2.72 -2.77 -10.01
CA ILE A 56 1.27 -2.96 -9.95
C ILE A 56 0.91 -4.11 -9.01
N ARG A 57 1.66 -5.23 -9.08
CA ARG A 57 1.49 -6.38 -8.18
C ARG A 57 1.70 -5.96 -6.73
N ASN A 58 2.83 -5.31 -6.42
CA ASN A 58 3.15 -4.90 -5.05
C ASN A 58 2.14 -3.89 -4.51
N LYS A 59 1.72 -2.91 -5.32
CA LYS A 59 0.64 -1.97 -4.95
C LYS A 59 -0.64 -2.72 -4.58
N ARG A 60 -1.05 -3.71 -5.38
CA ARG A 60 -2.25 -4.50 -5.10
C ARG A 60 -2.13 -5.28 -3.79
N CYS A 61 -0.99 -5.93 -3.56
CA CYS A 61 -0.73 -6.70 -2.34
C CYS A 61 -0.68 -5.80 -1.09
N LEU A 62 0.00 -4.66 -1.16
CA LEU A 62 0.09 -3.69 -0.06
C LEU A 62 -1.29 -3.13 0.29
N MET A 63 -2.07 -2.74 -0.72
CA MET A 63 -3.45 -2.25 -0.51
C MET A 63 -4.34 -3.33 0.10
N ALA A 64 -4.26 -4.57 -0.38
CA ALA A 64 -5.03 -5.68 0.18
C ALA A 64 -4.65 -5.96 1.63
N TYR A 65 -3.35 -5.93 1.95
CA TYR A 65 -2.85 -6.10 3.32
C TYR A 65 -3.34 -5.00 4.26
N VAL A 66 -3.19 -3.72 3.88
CA VAL A 66 -3.65 -2.58 4.68
C VAL A 66 -5.17 -2.60 4.84
N HIS A 67 -5.91 -2.91 3.78
CA HIS A 67 -7.37 -3.02 3.85
C HIS A 67 -7.81 -4.12 4.82
N ASN A 68 -7.22 -5.32 4.72
CA ASN A 68 -7.53 -6.43 5.62
C ASN A 68 -7.20 -6.08 7.08
N ARG A 69 -6.09 -5.38 7.33
CA ARG A 69 -5.77 -4.89 8.68
C ARG A 69 -6.79 -3.87 9.16
N ALA A 70 -7.21 -2.94 8.32
CA ALA A 70 -8.25 -1.98 8.65
C ALA A 70 -9.62 -2.66 8.94
N ASP A 71 -9.99 -3.72 8.21
CA ASP A 71 -11.18 -4.54 8.50
C ASP A 71 -11.11 -5.18 9.89
N ILE A 72 -9.96 -5.77 10.24
CA ILE A 72 -9.73 -6.35 11.57
C ILE A 72 -9.87 -5.28 12.65
N VAL A 73 -9.21 -4.12 12.46
CA VAL A 73 -9.26 -3.00 13.41
C VAL A 73 -10.68 -2.48 13.60
N ARG A 74 -11.46 -2.31 12.53
CA ARG A 74 -12.89 -1.95 12.62
C ARG A 74 -13.69 -3.02 13.37
N GLY A 75 -13.44 -4.29 13.06
CA GLY A 75 -14.10 -5.42 13.70
C GLY A 75 -13.85 -5.51 15.20
N LEU A 76 -12.69 -5.08 15.68
CA LEU A 76 -12.38 -5.00 17.12
C LEU A 76 -13.32 -4.04 17.85
N ALA A 77 -13.62 -2.87 17.27
CA ALA A 77 -14.50 -1.88 17.88
C ALA A 77 -15.92 -2.45 18.10
N TRP A 78 -16.43 -3.20 17.12
CA TRP A 78 -17.74 -3.84 17.19
C TRP A 78 -17.81 -5.05 18.14
N ARG A 79 -16.76 -5.88 18.18
CA ARG A 79 -16.77 -7.13 18.96
C ARG A 79 -16.52 -6.92 20.44
N VAL A 80 -15.68 -5.94 20.75
CA VAL A 80 -15.25 -5.70 22.12
C VAL A 80 -16.12 -4.62 22.76
N GLY A 81 -16.62 -3.64 21.98
CA GLY A 81 -17.46 -2.56 22.50
C GLY A 81 -16.73 -1.66 23.50
N LEU A 82 -15.41 -1.79 23.59
CA LEU A 82 -14.57 -1.07 24.55
C LEU A 82 -13.78 0.05 23.85
N GLU A 83 -13.41 1.08 24.61
CA GLU A 83 -12.51 2.13 24.14
C GLU A 83 -11.09 1.58 23.91
N LEU A 84 -10.25 2.28 23.16
CA LEU A 84 -8.88 1.81 22.81
C LEU A 84 -8.05 1.42 24.05
N LEU A 85 -8.25 2.11 25.19
CA LEU A 85 -7.56 1.84 26.46
C LEU A 85 -7.92 0.48 27.07
N ASP A 86 -9.09 -0.05 26.74
CA ASP A 86 -9.63 -1.27 27.31
C ASP A 86 -9.27 -2.52 26.47
N LEU A 87 -8.63 -2.32 25.30
CA LEU A 87 -8.08 -3.43 24.53
C LEU A 87 -6.94 -4.09 25.34
N PRO A 88 -6.84 -5.43 25.35
CA PRO A 88 -5.69 -6.12 25.93
C PRO A 88 -4.35 -5.58 25.40
N ALA A 89 -3.37 -5.43 26.30
CA ALA A 89 -2.07 -4.81 25.99
C ALA A 89 -1.35 -5.51 24.82
N ASP A 90 -1.46 -6.84 24.73
CA ASP A 90 -0.88 -7.64 23.66
C ASP A 90 -1.48 -7.36 22.28
N ILE A 91 -2.74 -6.91 22.23
CA ILE A 91 -3.40 -6.45 21.00
C ILE A 91 -2.95 -5.03 20.69
N GLN A 92 -2.90 -4.14 21.69
CA GLN A 92 -2.44 -2.76 21.52
C GLN A 92 -1.00 -2.69 20.99
N GLU A 93 -0.12 -3.59 21.42
CA GLU A 93 1.28 -3.66 20.95
C GLU A 93 1.39 -4.11 19.48
N LYS A 94 0.42 -4.89 18.98
CA LYS A 94 0.38 -5.36 17.57
C LYS A 94 -0.16 -4.31 16.59
N LEU A 95 -0.75 -3.24 17.10
CA LEU A 95 -1.25 -2.12 16.29
C LEU A 95 -0.17 -1.07 16.10
N THR A 96 -0.04 -0.60 14.87
CA THR A 96 0.78 0.57 14.56
C THR A 96 0.14 1.85 15.10
N THR A 97 0.91 2.93 15.23
CA THR A 97 0.40 4.24 15.66
C THR A 97 -0.75 4.71 14.78
N LEU A 98 -0.64 4.55 13.47
CA LEU A 98 -1.69 4.92 12.50
C LEU A 98 -2.96 4.09 12.69
N GLU A 99 -2.83 2.80 13.02
CA GLU A 99 -3.99 1.94 13.27
C GLU A 99 -4.68 2.25 14.59
N LYS A 100 -3.91 2.66 15.62
CA LYS A 100 -4.47 3.14 16.89
C LYS A 100 -5.29 4.41 16.69
N GLU A 101 -4.75 5.35 15.91
CA GLU A 101 -5.46 6.57 15.54
C GLU A 101 -6.72 6.26 14.71
N TYR A 102 -6.58 5.38 13.71
CA TYR A 102 -7.69 4.92 12.89
C TYR A 102 -8.80 4.26 13.73
N PHE A 103 -8.44 3.38 14.68
CA PHE A 103 -9.37 2.76 15.61
C PHE A 103 -10.13 3.79 16.43
N LYS A 104 -9.41 4.76 17.03
CA LYS A 104 -9.99 5.82 17.86
C LYS A 104 -11.01 6.64 17.05
N ASN A 105 -10.64 7.07 15.85
CA ASN A 105 -11.52 7.84 14.98
C ASN A 105 -12.76 7.04 14.55
N HIS A 106 -12.57 5.76 14.19
CA HIS A 106 -13.67 4.88 13.83
C HIS A 106 -14.64 4.66 14.99
N TYR A 107 -14.13 4.38 16.19
CA TYR A 107 -14.94 4.17 17.39
C TYR A 107 -15.84 5.36 17.71
N TYR A 108 -15.30 6.59 17.73
CA TYR A 108 -16.11 7.78 18.02
C TYR A 108 -17.18 8.03 16.96
N ASN A 109 -16.84 7.80 15.68
CA ASN A 109 -17.81 7.95 14.60
C ASN A 109 -18.95 6.93 14.71
N THR A 110 -18.63 5.67 14.98
CA THR A 110 -19.63 4.61 15.20
C THR A 110 -20.51 4.93 16.42
N ARG A 111 -19.93 5.41 17.52
CA ARG A 111 -20.70 5.81 18.71
C ARG A 111 -21.66 6.96 18.42
N GLY A 112 -21.20 8.01 17.74
CA GLY A 112 -22.05 9.13 17.34
C GLY A 112 -23.23 8.70 16.47
N GLN A 113 -23.01 7.79 15.53
CA GLN A 113 -24.09 7.21 14.70
C GLN A 113 -25.11 6.40 15.53
N MET A 114 -24.64 5.65 16.53
CA MET A 114 -25.55 4.91 17.43
C MET A 114 -26.41 5.84 18.29
N GLU A 115 -25.83 6.93 18.78
CA GLU A 115 -26.53 7.95 19.57
C GLU A 115 -27.61 8.67 18.71
N GLU A 116 -27.29 9.00 17.46
CA GLU A 116 -28.24 9.61 16.52
C GLU A 116 -29.42 8.69 16.17
N LEU A 117 -29.17 7.38 16.03
CA LEU A 117 -30.22 6.39 15.75
C LEU A 117 -31.10 6.07 16.97
N ALA A 118 -30.64 6.38 18.19
CA ALA A 118 -31.34 6.10 19.44
C ALA A 118 -32.20 7.28 19.96
N GLY A 119 -32.02 8.47 19.40
CA GLY A 119 -32.82 9.68 19.69
C GLY A 119 -33.97 9.87 18.73
#